data_AF-A0A937BKG0-F1
#
_entry.id   AF-A0A937BKG0-F1
#
_cell.length_a   1.000
_cell.length_b   1.000
_cell.length_c   1.000
_cell.angle_alpha   90.00
_cell.angle_beta   90.00
_cell.angle_gamma   90.00
#
_symmetry.space_group_name_H-M   'P 1'
#
loop_
_entity.id
_entity.type
_entity.pdbx_description
1 polymer ?
#
loop_
_entity_poly.entity_id
_entity_poly.type
_entity_poly.pdbx_seq_one_letter_code
_entity_poly.pdbx_strand_id
1 'polypeptide(L)'
;MIVPSDPDYQATKRIKQGLDQMGVPEIELADTLQREFGVRPLNILYEWVATAGRARLRVVFERYSEAAGFWSSPLQIDGAKEARIWKAFHASAIAGSPIGPSSDRTASTPFLIITAFEPIAKAECNHRIPQAQIDALRVRFAEHGVWKFDRFGSTVTCFFHTGEQLLRSATDGSRAVIAAAYAGLITAHDEFGYCMAPIEQVLFDSKANLDTNFEGNLYYYHL
;
A
#
# COMPACT_ATOMS: atom_id res chain seq x y z
N MET A 1 -2.69 0.90 9.61
CA MET A 1 -2.13 1.31 8.31
C MET A 1 -0.64 1.07 8.36
N ILE A 2 -0.05 0.40 7.36
CA ILE A 2 1.41 0.30 7.27
C ILE A 2 1.89 1.55 6.51
N VAL A 3 2.92 2.22 7.01
CA VAL A 3 3.46 3.45 6.42
C VAL A 3 4.91 3.25 5.98
N PRO A 4 5.47 4.12 5.11
CA PRO A 4 6.83 3.97 4.63
C PRO A 4 7.91 3.98 5.74
N SER A 5 7.63 4.55 6.92
CA SER A 5 8.57 4.52 8.05
C SER A 5 8.57 3.21 8.83
N ASP A 6 7.64 2.30 8.55
CA ASP A 6 7.53 1.05 9.31
C ASP A 6 8.73 0.13 9.06
N PRO A 7 9.29 -0.50 10.10
CA PRO A 7 10.43 -1.41 9.96
C PRO A 7 10.18 -2.54 8.96
N ASP A 8 8.99 -3.13 8.96
CA ASP A 8 8.58 -4.21 8.04
C ASP A 8 8.69 -3.79 6.57
N TYR A 9 8.27 -2.54 6.26
CA TYR A 9 8.37 -1.99 4.92
C TYR A 9 9.82 -1.74 4.55
N GLN A 10 10.62 -1.15 5.43
CA GLN A 10 12.04 -0.88 5.18
C GLN A 10 12.85 -2.17 4.97
N ALA A 11 12.60 -3.22 5.75
CA ALA A 11 13.21 -4.53 5.56
C ALA A 11 12.84 -5.12 4.20
N THR A 12 11.55 -5.10 3.84
CA THR A 12 11.06 -5.57 2.54
C THR A 12 11.64 -4.76 1.38
N LYS A 13 11.78 -3.44 1.55
CA LYS A 13 12.39 -2.55 0.58
C LYS A 13 13.83 -2.92 0.28
N ARG A 14 14.63 -3.20 1.32
CA ARG A 14 16.03 -3.63 1.15
C ARG A 14 16.14 -4.96 0.38
N ILE A 15 15.23 -5.91 0.64
CA ILE A 15 15.12 -7.14 -0.15
C ILE A 15 14.79 -6.83 -1.61
N LYS A 16 13.81 -5.96 -1.86
CA LYS A 16 13.43 -5.55 -3.22
C LYS A 16 14.57 -4.83 -3.97
N GLN A 17 15.39 -4.06 -3.26
CA GLN A 17 16.59 -3.41 -3.80
C GLN A 17 17.76 -4.39 -4.05
N GLY A 18 17.66 -5.64 -3.59
CA GLY A 18 18.77 -6.61 -3.64
C GLY A 18 19.88 -6.32 -2.62
N LEU A 19 19.63 -5.44 -1.64
CA LEU A 19 20.56 -5.11 -0.56
C LEU A 19 20.46 -6.06 0.63
N ASP A 20 19.45 -6.92 0.63
CA ASP A 20 19.17 -7.89 1.67
C ASP A 20 18.48 -9.11 1.08
N GLN A 21 18.34 -10.17 1.87
CA GLN A 21 17.65 -11.40 1.46
C GLN A 21 16.78 -11.92 2.59
N MET A 22 15.71 -12.63 2.23
CA MET A 22 14.96 -13.42 3.20
C MET A 22 15.88 -14.44 3.88
N GLY A 23 15.61 -14.76 5.14
CA GLY A 23 16.25 -15.88 5.80
C GLY A 23 15.87 -17.22 5.14
N VAL A 24 16.69 -18.25 5.39
CA VAL A 24 16.47 -19.59 4.81
C VAL A 24 15.08 -20.16 5.16
N PRO A 25 14.63 -20.11 6.44
CA PRO A 25 13.28 -20.59 6.78
C PRO A 25 12.17 -19.86 6.03
N GLU A 26 12.31 -18.54 5.84
CA GLU A 26 11.39 -17.70 5.09
C GLU A 26 11.36 -18.03 3.60
N ILE A 27 12.52 -18.31 3.00
CA ILE A 27 12.63 -18.75 1.61
C ILE A 27 11.86 -20.05 1.38
N GLU A 28 12.02 -21.05 2.26
CA GLU A 28 11.33 -22.34 2.14
C GLU A 28 9.81 -22.18 2.15
N LEU A 29 9.29 -21.31 3.03
CA LEU A 29 7.86 -21.00 3.06
C LEU A 29 7.44 -20.24 1.80
N ALA A 30 8.20 -19.23 1.36
CA ALA A 30 7.91 -18.46 0.15
C ALA A 30 7.85 -19.35 -1.10
N ASP A 31 8.78 -20.29 -1.25
CA ASP A 31 8.84 -21.21 -2.38
C ASP A 31 7.72 -22.27 -2.32
N THR A 32 7.27 -22.64 -1.12
CA THR A 32 6.08 -23.48 -0.95
C THR A 32 4.82 -22.73 -1.35
N LEU A 33 4.66 -21.48 -0.92
CA LEU A 33 3.52 -20.63 -1.31
C LEU A 33 3.51 -20.36 -2.83
N GLN A 34 4.69 -20.19 -3.45
CA GLN A 34 4.79 -20.08 -4.90
C GLN A 34 4.26 -21.33 -5.62
N ARG A 35 4.63 -22.52 -5.16
CA ARG A 35 4.13 -23.78 -5.75
C ARG A 35 2.62 -23.96 -5.58
N GLU A 36 2.09 -23.56 -4.42
CA GLU A 36 0.66 -23.72 -4.09
C GLU A 36 -0.24 -22.71 -4.81
N PHE A 37 0.23 -21.47 -4.99
CA PHE A 37 -0.59 -20.35 -5.46
C PHE A 37 -0.13 -19.73 -6.78
N GLY A 38 1.03 -20.14 -7.32
CA GLY A 38 1.62 -19.57 -8.53
C GLY A 38 2.23 -18.17 -8.34
N VAL A 39 2.19 -17.62 -7.13
CA VAL A 39 2.71 -16.30 -6.79
C VAL A 39 3.68 -16.41 -5.61
N ARG A 40 4.88 -15.87 -5.77
CA ARG A 40 5.92 -15.90 -4.75
C ARG A 40 5.84 -14.64 -3.88
N PRO A 41 5.75 -14.75 -2.55
CA PRO A 41 5.91 -13.60 -1.68
C PRO A 41 7.26 -12.90 -1.89
N LEU A 42 7.26 -11.58 -1.84
CA LEU A 42 8.46 -10.75 -1.84
C LEU A 42 9.21 -10.86 -0.51
N ASN A 43 8.47 -10.95 0.61
CA ASN A 43 9.02 -11.10 1.93
C ASN A 43 8.06 -11.88 2.86
N ILE A 44 8.61 -12.55 3.85
CA ILE A 44 7.87 -13.19 4.94
C ILE A 44 8.48 -12.72 6.26
N LEU A 45 7.63 -12.25 7.17
CA LEU A 45 8.06 -11.78 8.49
C LEU A 45 7.32 -12.58 9.56
N TYR A 46 8.08 -13.13 10.50
CA TYR A 46 7.54 -13.83 11.65
C TYR A 46 8.03 -13.14 12.93
N GLU A 47 7.12 -12.50 13.66
CA GLU A 47 7.49 -11.59 14.75
C GLU A 47 6.52 -11.63 15.94
N TRP A 48 7.02 -11.24 17.12
CA TRP A 48 6.19 -11.06 18.31
C TRP A 48 5.60 -9.65 18.38
N VAL A 49 4.28 -9.55 18.45
CA VAL A 49 3.61 -8.25 18.62
C VAL A 49 3.27 -8.06 20.10
N ALA A 50 4.10 -7.30 20.81
CA ALA A 50 3.98 -7.09 22.26
C ALA A 50 2.61 -6.53 22.68
N THR A 51 2.09 -5.56 21.93
CA THR A 51 0.77 -4.93 22.20
C THR A 51 -0.39 -5.91 22.02
N ALA A 52 -0.25 -6.92 21.17
CA ALA A 52 -1.26 -7.95 20.93
C ALA A 52 -1.02 -9.22 21.76
N GLY A 53 0.12 -9.32 22.46
CA GLY A 53 0.50 -10.49 23.25
C GLY A 53 0.55 -11.78 22.44
N ARG A 54 0.82 -11.72 21.13
CA ARG A 54 0.85 -12.89 20.23
C ARG A 54 1.83 -12.74 19.07
N ALA A 55 2.21 -13.87 18.49
CA ALA A 55 2.99 -13.93 17.26
C ALA A 55 2.17 -13.48 16.05
N ARG A 56 2.84 -12.94 15.04
CA ARG A 56 2.31 -12.50 13.76
C ARG A 56 3.14 -13.11 12.63
N LEU A 57 2.45 -13.70 11.66
CA LEU A 57 3.02 -14.10 10.37
C LEU A 57 2.53 -13.11 9.31
N ARG A 58 3.44 -12.37 8.70
CA ARG A 58 3.12 -11.46 7.60
C ARG A 58 3.69 -12.02 6.30
N VAL A 59 2.82 -12.20 5.32
CA VAL A 59 3.19 -12.57 3.95
C VAL A 59 3.03 -11.33 3.08
N VAL A 60 4.15 -10.84 2.54
CA VAL A 60 4.20 -9.61 1.76
C VAL A 60 4.41 -9.97 0.30
N PHE A 61 3.41 -9.72 -0.55
CA PHE A 61 3.54 -9.82 -2.00
C PHE A 61 4.13 -8.55 -2.61
N GLU A 62 4.59 -8.61 -3.85
CA GLU A 62 5.12 -7.43 -4.53
C GLU A 62 3.98 -6.48 -4.89
N ARG A 63 2.94 -7.00 -5.55
CA ARG A 63 1.83 -6.22 -6.11
C ARG A 63 0.55 -6.41 -5.33
N TYR A 64 -0.30 -5.37 -5.33
CA TYR A 64 -1.62 -5.49 -4.70
C TYR A 64 -2.47 -6.56 -5.37
N SER A 65 -2.40 -6.71 -6.70
CA SER A 65 -3.16 -7.72 -7.44
C SER A 65 -2.86 -9.16 -7.00
N GLU A 66 -1.61 -9.45 -6.60
CA GLU A 66 -1.21 -10.75 -6.08
C GLU A 66 -1.82 -11.00 -4.69
N ALA A 67 -1.71 -10.01 -3.80
CA ALA A 67 -2.29 -10.07 -2.47
C ALA A 67 -3.83 -10.11 -2.52
N ALA A 68 -4.45 -9.38 -3.44
CA ALA A 68 -5.90 -9.26 -3.61
C ALA A 68 -6.55 -10.63 -3.84
N GLY A 69 -5.85 -11.55 -4.51
CA GLY A 69 -6.32 -12.91 -4.72
C GLY A 69 -6.54 -13.70 -3.43
N PHE A 70 -5.98 -13.30 -2.29
CA PHE A 70 -6.10 -14.03 -1.02
C PHE A 70 -7.32 -13.62 -0.17
N TRP A 71 -8.12 -12.65 -0.61
CA TRP A 71 -9.26 -12.14 0.17
C TRP A 71 -10.58 -12.61 -0.41
N SER A 72 -11.52 -13.01 0.46
CA SER A 72 -12.90 -13.30 0.08
C SER A 72 -13.80 -12.06 0.20
N SER A 73 -13.43 -11.12 1.07
CA SER A 73 -14.09 -9.84 1.27
C SER A 73 -13.11 -8.84 1.90
N PRO A 74 -13.43 -7.54 1.97
CA PRO A 74 -12.59 -6.58 2.67
C PRO A 74 -12.29 -7.06 4.10
N LEU A 75 -11.00 -7.15 4.44
CA LEU A 75 -10.50 -7.60 5.76
C LEU A 75 -10.67 -9.09 6.06
N GLN A 76 -11.17 -9.92 5.13
CA GLN A 76 -11.32 -11.37 5.33
C GLN A 76 -10.51 -12.18 4.32
N ILE A 77 -9.58 -12.99 4.83
CA ILE A 77 -8.80 -13.91 4.03
C ILE A 77 -9.71 -15.07 3.60
N ASP A 78 -9.54 -15.53 2.36
CA ASP A 78 -10.18 -16.75 1.87
C ASP A 78 -9.76 -17.95 2.75
N GLY A 79 -10.73 -18.61 3.39
CA GLY A 79 -10.46 -19.65 4.37
C GLY A 79 -9.72 -20.87 3.79
N ALA A 80 -9.92 -21.21 2.51
CA ALA A 80 -9.21 -22.31 1.88
C ALA A 80 -7.74 -21.96 1.63
N LYS A 81 -7.46 -20.72 1.22
CA LYS A 81 -6.10 -20.21 1.07
C LYS A 81 -5.40 -20.06 2.42
N GLU A 82 -6.09 -19.52 3.42
CA GLU A 82 -5.58 -19.44 4.79
C GLU A 82 -5.19 -20.82 5.33
N ALA A 83 -6.05 -21.83 5.18
CA ALA A 83 -5.76 -23.19 5.62
C ALA A 83 -4.50 -23.78 4.95
N ARG A 84 -4.31 -23.50 3.65
CA ARG A 84 -3.12 -23.93 2.89
C ARG A 84 -1.86 -23.19 3.34
N ILE A 85 -1.96 -21.88 3.60
CA ILE A 85 -0.86 -21.09 4.17
C ILE A 85 -0.46 -21.67 5.51
N TRP A 86 -1.44 -21.96 6.39
CA TRP A 86 -1.13 -22.56 7.68
C TRP A 86 -0.51 -23.94 7.54
N LYS A 87 -1.00 -24.79 6.65
CA LYS A 87 -0.38 -26.09 6.37
C LYS A 87 1.09 -25.93 5.96
N ALA A 88 1.39 -24.98 5.07
CA ALA A 88 2.77 -24.68 4.65
C ALA A 88 3.62 -24.13 5.80
N PHE A 89 3.09 -23.20 6.60
CA PHE A 89 3.78 -22.63 7.75
C PHE A 89 4.15 -23.69 8.79
N HIS A 90 3.21 -24.54 9.21
CA HIS A 90 3.46 -25.59 10.21
C HIS A 90 4.46 -26.66 9.72
N ALA A 91 4.61 -26.82 8.41
CA ALA A 91 5.60 -27.71 7.81
C ALA A 91 6.99 -27.05 7.64
N SER A 92 7.09 -25.72 7.80
CA SER A 92 8.33 -24.97 7.64
C SER A 92 9.13 -24.89 8.95
N ALA A 93 10.44 -24.68 8.84
CA ALA A 93 11.30 -24.46 10.01
C ALA A 93 10.90 -23.23 10.84
N ILE A 94 10.21 -22.24 10.23
CA ILE A 94 9.75 -21.01 10.90
C ILE A 94 8.83 -21.33 12.08
N ALA A 95 7.97 -22.36 11.97
CA ALA A 95 7.01 -22.71 13.01
C ALA A 95 7.68 -23.19 14.31
N GLY A 96 8.93 -23.67 14.23
CA GLY A 96 9.73 -24.07 15.39
C GLY A 96 10.58 -22.93 15.97
N SER A 97 10.62 -21.76 15.33
CA SER A 97 11.46 -20.65 15.78
C SER A 97 10.94 -20.05 17.10
N PRO A 98 11.81 -19.84 18.10
CA PRO A 98 11.43 -19.18 19.34
C PRO A 98 10.90 -17.77 19.07
N ILE A 99 9.77 -17.41 19.69
CA ILE A 99 9.16 -16.09 19.51
C ILE A 99 8.55 -15.53 20.80
N GLY A 100 8.80 -14.25 21.05
CA GLY A 100 8.27 -13.53 22.20
C GLY A 100 9.12 -13.62 23.48
N PRO A 101 8.67 -12.98 24.58
CA PRO A 101 9.45 -12.79 25.81
C PRO A 101 9.65 -14.08 26.62
N SER A 102 8.96 -15.16 26.26
CA SER A 102 9.23 -16.51 26.76
C SER A 102 9.43 -17.39 25.53
N SER A 103 10.69 -17.73 25.24
CA SER A 103 11.14 -18.52 24.08
C SER A 103 10.49 -19.90 23.96
N ASP A 104 9.77 -20.33 25.01
CA ASP A 104 9.12 -21.64 25.10
C ASP A 104 7.65 -21.61 24.59
N ARG A 105 7.14 -20.44 24.18
CA ARG A 105 5.76 -20.28 23.68
C ARG A 105 5.66 -20.58 22.19
N THR A 106 5.69 -21.86 21.82
CA THR A 106 5.41 -22.35 20.46
C THR A 106 3.93 -22.59 20.16
N ALA A 107 3.03 -22.38 21.13
CA ALA A 107 1.72 -23.03 21.13
C ALA A 107 0.52 -22.22 20.59
N SER A 108 0.65 -20.93 20.25
CA SER A 108 -0.48 -20.17 19.70
C SER A 108 -0.31 -19.90 18.20
N THR A 109 -1.36 -20.21 17.42
CA THR A 109 -1.38 -19.90 15.98
C THR A 109 -1.14 -18.40 15.79
N PRO A 110 -0.12 -18.00 15.01
CA PRO A 110 0.17 -16.59 14.77
C PRO A 110 -1.02 -15.90 14.11
N PHE A 111 -1.09 -14.58 14.23
CA PHE A 111 -2.03 -13.81 13.43
C PHE A 111 -1.48 -13.70 11.99
N LEU A 112 -2.24 -14.15 10.99
CA LEU A 112 -1.86 -14.02 9.59
C LEU A 112 -2.21 -12.64 9.06
N ILE A 113 -1.24 -11.97 8.43
CA ILE A 113 -1.46 -10.77 7.64
C ILE A 113 -0.95 -11.01 6.22
N ILE A 114 -1.85 -10.87 5.25
CA ILE A 114 -1.48 -10.75 3.84
C ILE A 114 -1.38 -9.27 3.50
N THR A 115 -0.35 -8.87 2.77
CA THR A 115 -0.20 -7.49 2.32
C THR A 115 0.61 -7.40 1.03
N ALA A 116 0.77 -6.19 0.51
CA ALA A 116 1.55 -5.92 -0.69
C ALA A 116 2.51 -4.75 -0.47
N PHE A 117 3.68 -4.82 -1.09
CA PHE A 117 4.72 -3.80 -1.03
C PHE A 117 4.38 -2.57 -1.88
N GLU A 118 3.87 -2.79 -3.09
CA GLU A 118 3.60 -1.74 -4.09
C GLU A 118 2.77 -0.55 -3.56
N PRO A 119 1.64 -0.71 -2.84
CA PRO A 119 0.85 0.44 -2.38
C PRO A 119 1.63 1.35 -1.43
N ILE A 120 2.47 0.78 -0.55
CA ILE A 120 3.26 1.56 0.41
C ILE A 120 4.42 2.24 -0.30
N ALA A 121 5.01 1.60 -1.31
CA ALA A 121 6.02 2.23 -2.16
C ALA A 121 5.45 3.41 -2.96
N LYS A 122 4.23 3.29 -3.50
CA LYS A 122 3.50 4.43 -4.11
C LYS A 122 3.26 5.55 -3.09
N ALA A 123 2.90 5.21 -1.85
CA ALA A 123 2.73 6.18 -0.77
C ALA A 123 4.05 6.89 -0.40
N GLU A 124 5.16 6.17 -0.38
CA GLU A 124 6.50 6.74 -0.20
C GLU A 124 6.82 7.75 -1.32
N CYS A 125 6.51 7.43 -2.56
CA CYS A 125 6.68 8.35 -3.70
C CYS A 125 5.88 9.64 -3.48
N ASN A 126 4.59 9.51 -3.12
CA ASN A 126 3.74 10.65 -2.82
C ASN A 126 4.32 11.52 -1.70
N HIS A 127 4.79 10.93 -0.60
CA HIS A 127 5.38 11.68 0.52
C HIS A 127 6.69 12.38 0.17
N ARG A 128 7.47 11.81 -0.76
CA ARG A 128 8.77 12.38 -1.19
C ARG A 128 8.63 13.64 -2.05
N ILE A 129 7.47 13.87 -2.68
CA ILE A 129 7.24 15.10 -3.46
C ILE A 129 7.27 16.32 -2.50
N PRO A 130 8.16 17.30 -2.69
CA PRO A 130 8.19 18.50 -1.85
C PRO A 130 6.88 19.29 -1.94
N GLN A 131 6.42 19.84 -0.81
CA GLN A 131 5.16 20.60 -0.78
C GLN A 131 5.17 21.80 -1.75
N ALA A 132 6.33 22.45 -1.94
CA ALA A 132 6.48 23.53 -2.91
C ALA A 132 6.15 23.13 -4.35
N GLN A 133 6.43 21.89 -4.76
CA GLN A 133 6.07 21.39 -6.10
C GLN A 133 4.56 21.15 -6.22
N ILE A 134 3.92 20.69 -5.15
CA ILE A 134 2.46 20.55 -5.08
C ILE A 134 1.78 21.92 -5.14
N ASP A 135 2.30 22.90 -4.42
CA ASP A 135 1.78 24.27 -4.44
C ASP A 135 1.95 24.91 -5.82
N ALA A 136 3.07 24.64 -6.51
CA ALA A 136 3.28 25.07 -7.89
C ALA A 136 2.26 24.43 -8.86
N LEU A 137 1.93 23.14 -8.71
CA LEU A 137 0.84 22.52 -9.49
C LEU A 137 -0.51 23.19 -9.22
N ARG A 138 -0.82 23.47 -7.95
CA ARG A 138 -2.07 24.16 -7.57
C ARG A 138 -2.18 25.53 -8.24
N VAL A 139 -1.10 26.33 -8.22
CA VAL A 139 -1.06 27.63 -8.88
C VAL A 139 -1.20 27.49 -10.40
N ARG A 140 -0.47 26.54 -11.01
CA ARG A 140 -0.52 26.26 -12.45
C ARG A 140 -1.94 25.95 -12.95
N PHE A 141 -2.73 25.21 -12.16
CA PHE A 141 -4.08 24.80 -12.54
C PHE A 141 -5.20 25.62 -11.88
N ALA A 142 -4.88 26.78 -11.31
CA ALA A 142 -5.87 27.66 -10.68
C ALA A 142 -6.96 28.11 -11.67
N GLU A 143 -6.59 28.41 -12.91
CA GLU A 143 -7.54 28.80 -13.98
C GLU A 143 -8.49 27.66 -14.38
N HIS A 144 -8.07 26.40 -14.19
CA HIS A 144 -8.94 25.23 -14.37
C HIS A 144 -9.91 25.03 -13.19
N GLY A 145 -9.82 25.86 -12.15
CA GLY A 145 -10.65 25.78 -10.95
C GLY A 145 -10.12 24.81 -9.90
N VAL A 146 -8.84 24.42 -9.97
CA VAL A 146 -8.22 23.55 -8.96
C VAL A 146 -8.06 24.29 -7.64
N TRP A 147 -8.61 23.72 -6.58
CA TRP A 147 -8.49 24.20 -5.20
C TRP A 147 -7.28 23.61 -4.50
N LYS A 148 -7.13 22.28 -4.52
CA LYS A 148 -6.09 21.58 -3.73
C LYS A 148 -5.73 20.22 -4.36
N PHE A 149 -4.47 19.83 -4.21
CA PHE A 149 -4.03 18.44 -4.31
C PHE A 149 -3.84 17.88 -2.90
N ASP A 150 -4.60 16.85 -2.55
CA ASP A 150 -4.49 16.17 -1.26
C ASP A 150 -3.93 14.77 -1.46
N ARG A 151 -2.81 14.46 -0.80
CA ARG A 151 -2.10 13.19 -0.97
C ARG A 151 -2.43 12.28 0.21
N PHE A 152 -2.92 11.07 -0.07
CA PHE A 152 -3.25 10.10 0.97
C PHE A 152 -2.87 8.69 0.52
N GLY A 153 -1.92 8.08 1.24
CA GLY A 153 -1.39 6.77 0.85
C GLY A 153 -0.87 6.79 -0.60
N SER A 154 -1.27 5.80 -1.39
CA SER A 154 -0.85 5.63 -2.78
C SER A 154 -1.56 6.52 -3.80
N THR A 155 -2.50 7.36 -3.38
CA THR A 155 -3.31 8.19 -4.29
C THR A 155 -3.19 9.68 -3.95
N VAL A 156 -3.57 10.51 -4.92
CA VAL A 156 -3.77 11.94 -4.75
C VAL A 156 -5.16 12.31 -5.24
N THR A 157 -5.87 13.15 -4.50
CA THR A 157 -7.12 13.74 -4.95
C THR A 157 -6.88 15.19 -5.36
N CYS A 158 -7.15 15.51 -6.62
CA CYS A 158 -7.24 16.87 -7.12
C CYS A 158 -8.68 17.38 -6.91
N PHE A 159 -8.85 18.30 -5.97
CA PHE A 159 -10.12 18.95 -5.71
C PHE A 159 -10.28 20.19 -6.58
N PHE A 160 -11.41 20.31 -7.27
CA PHE A 160 -11.91 21.56 -7.84
C PHE A 160 -12.66 22.37 -6.79
N HIS A 161 -12.87 23.68 -7.00
CA HIS A 161 -13.71 24.46 -6.08
C HIS A 161 -15.17 24.03 -6.10
N THR A 162 -15.74 23.77 -7.29
CA THR A 162 -17.17 23.47 -7.46
C THR A 162 -17.43 22.15 -8.18
N GLY A 163 -18.63 21.59 -7.98
CA GLY A 163 -19.09 20.41 -8.72
C GLY A 163 -19.18 20.67 -10.24
N GLU A 164 -19.56 21.87 -10.66
CA GLU A 164 -19.61 22.25 -12.08
C GLU A 164 -18.22 22.21 -12.75
N GLN A 165 -17.18 22.69 -12.05
CA GLN A 165 -15.80 22.60 -12.53
C GLN A 165 -15.35 21.14 -12.63
N LEU A 166 -15.69 20.31 -11.63
CA LEU A 166 -15.42 18.88 -11.67
C LEU A 166 -16.10 18.19 -12.86
N LEU A 167 -17.37 18.51 -13.15
CA LEU A 167 -18.11 17.95 -14.28
C LEU A 167 -17.51 18.41 -15.62
N ARG A 168 -17.21 19.69 -15.77
CA ARG A 168 -16.58 20.25 -16.97
C ARG A 168 -15.19 19.64 -17.23
N SER A 169 -14.41 19.41 -16.18
CA SER A 169 -13.07 18.82 -16.31
C SER A 169 -13.05 17.42 -16.94
N ALA A 170 -14.19 16.71 -16.90
CA ALA A 170 -14.33 15.38 -17.49
C ALA A 170 -14.37 15.41 -19.03
N THR A 171 -14.74 16.54 -19.62
CA THR A 171 -14.94 16.67 -21.07
C THR A 171 -13.98 17.66 -21.74
N ASP A 172 -13.39 18.59 -20.98
CA ASP A 172 -12.50 19.64 -21.52
C ASP A 172 -11.01 19.25 -21.59
N GLY A 173 -10.66 18.03 -21.17
CA GLY A 173 -9.29 17.52 -21.17
C GLY A 173 -8.44 17.93 -19.95
N SER A 174 -8.96 18.76 -19.04
CA SER A 174 -8.22 19.24 -17.85
C SER A 174 -7.71 18.08 -16.99
N ARG A 175 -8.52 17.04 -16.78
CA ARG A 175 -8.11 15.87 -15.99
C ARG A 175 -6.87 15.18 -16.55
N ALA A 176 -6.78 15.01 -17.87
CA ALA A 176 -5.63 14.38 -18.50
C ALA A 176 -4.36 15.22 -18.32
N VAL A 177 -4.46 16.55 -18.49
CA VAL A 177 -3.32 17.47 -18.32
C VAL A 177 -2.87 17.54 -16.86
N ILE A 178 -3.81 17.61 -15.92
CA ILE A 178 -3.53 17.62 -14.48
C ILE A 178 -2.86 16.30 -14.06
N ALA A 179 -3.43 15.16 -14.48
CA ALA A 179 -2.88 13.85 -14.18
C ALA A 179 -1.47 13.68 -14.76
N ALA A 180 -1.23 14.10 -16.00
CA ALA A 180 0.08 14.07 -16.64
C ALA A 180 1.10 15.01 -15.97
N ALA A 181 0.66 16.13 -15.40
CA ALA A 181 1.55 17.01 -14.65
C ALA A 181 1.95 16.40 -13.30
N TYR A 182 0.99 15.78 -12.59
CA TYR A 182 1.27 15.08 -11.34
C TYR A 182 2.16 13.85 -11.56
N ALA A 183 1.87 13.09 -12.62
CA ALA A 183 2.69 11.99 -13.12
C ALA A 183 4.18 12.34 -13.20
N GLY A 184 4.49 13.45 -13.87
CA GLY A 184 5.86 13.91 -14.03
C GLY A 184 6.57 14.17 -12.70
N LEU A 185 5.85 14.61 -11.67
CA LEU A 185 6.42 14.79 -10.33
C LEU A 185 6.67 13.44 -9.65
N ILE A 186 5.67 12.55 -9.61
CA ILE A 186 5.79 11.31 -8.85
C ILE A 186 6.81 10.35 -9.46
N THR A 187 6.94 10.29 -10.79
CA THR A 187 7.92 9.44 -11.47
C THR A 187 9.36 9.77 -11.08
N ALA A 188 9.68 11.01 -10.74
CA ALA A 188 11.01 11.38 -10.24
C ALA A 188 11.37 10.75 -8.88
N HIS A 189 10.38 10.22 -8.16
CA HIS A 189 10.53 9.56 -6.87
C HIS A 189 10.23 8.06 -6.91
N ASP A 190 9.88 7.53 -8.09
CA ASP A 190 9.45 6.15 -8.30
C ASP A 190 10.63 5.20 -8.51
N GLU A 191 11.16 4.73 -7.40
CA GLU A 191 12.32 3.84 -7.35
C GLU A 191 12.09 2.48 -8.05
N PHE A 192 10.84 2.00 -8.11
CA PHE A 192 10.50 0.65 -8.55
C PHE A 192 9.63 0.60 -9.83
N GLY A 193 9.35 1.74 -10.44
CA GLY A 193 8.50 1.82 -11.65
C GLY A 193 7.02 1.53 -11.38
N TYR A 194 6.53 1.73 -10.16
CA TYR A 194 5.14 1.46 -9.80
C TYR A 194 4.17 2.58 -10.18
N CYS A 195 4.67 3.77 -10.46
CA CYS A 195 3.91 4.98 -10.78
C CYS A 195 3.87 5.30 -12.28
N MET A 196 4.17 4.31 -13.14
CA MET A 196 4.14 4.46 -14.60
C MET A 196 2.74 4.65 -15.22
N ALA A 197 1.66 4.31 -14.48
CA ALA A 197 0.26 4.59 -14.86
C ALA A 197 -0.41 5.61 -13.89
N PRO A 198 0.08 6.85 -13.83
CA PRO A 198 -0.30 7.83 -12.80
C PRO A 198 -1.71 8.40 -12.98
N ILE A 199 -2.34 8.24 -14.15
CA ILE A 199 -3.74 8.65 -14.37
C ILE A 199 -4.66 7.93 -13.39
N GLU A 200 -4.37 6.68 -13.04
CA GLU A 200 -5.14 5.90 -12.07
C GLU A 200 -4.84 6.30 -10.60
N GLN A 201 -3.78 7.07 -10.38
CA GLN A 201 -3.39 7.55 -9.04
C GLN A 201 -3.99 8.92 -8.71
N VAL A 202 -4.47 9.66 -9.72
CA VAL A 202 -5.10 10.97 -9.55
C VAL A 202 -6.61 10.81 -9.56
N LEU A 203 -7.20 10.92 -8.38
CA LEU A 203 -8.64 11.04 -8.18
C LEU A 203 -9.05 12.51 -8.39
N PHE A 204 -10.29 12.73 -8.80
CA PHE A 204 -10.85 14.06 -9.00
C PHE A 204 -12.13 14.21 -8.20
N ASP A 205 -12.21 15.28 -7.42
CA ASP A 205 -13.37 15.60 -6.62
C ASP A 205 -13.55 17.13 -6.52
N SER A 206 -14.48 17.59 -5.69
CA SER A 206 -14.75 19.00 -5.48
C SER A 206 -14.79 19.35 -4.00
N LYS A 207 -14.38 20.58 -3.69
CA LYS A 207 -14.52 21.16 -2.35
C LYS A 207 -15.99 21.18 -1.92
N ALA A 208 -16.92 21.42 -2.86
CA ALA A 208 -18.35 21.36 -2.58
C ALA A 208 -18.79 19.99 -2.02
N ASN A 209 -18.29 18.89 -2.59
CA ASN A 209 -18.52 17.54 -2.09
C ASN A 209 -17.88 17.35 -0.69
N LEU A 210 -16.62 17.77 -0.52
CA LEU A 210 -15.92 17.73 0.76
C LEU A 210 -16.68 18.49 1.86
N ASP A 211 -17.12 19.71 1.58
CA ASP A 211 -17.83 20.57 2.54
C ASP A 211 -19.20 19.98 2.92
N THR A 212 -19.91 19.40 1.95
CA THR A 212 -21.31 18.97 2.13
C THR A 212 -21.43 17.57 2.73
N ASN A 213 -20.63 16.62 2.21
CA ASN A 213 -20.75 15.20 2.56
C ASN A 213 -19.71 14.76 3.60
N PHE A 214 -18.69 15.58 3.85
CA PHE A 214 -17.58 15.26 4.75
C PHE A 214 -17.25 16.42 5.71
N GLU A 215 -18.15 17.38 5.89
CA GLU A 215 -18.01 18.51 6.83
C GLU A 215 -16.75 19.36 6.61
N GLY A 216 -16.21 19.38 5.39
CA GLY A 216 -14.96 20.07 5.07
C GLY A 216 -13.72 19.37 5.62
N ASN A 217 -13.86 18.15 6.14
CA ASN A 217 -12.81 17.43 6.85
C ASN A 217 -12.18 16.33 5.99
N LEU A 218 -10.90 16.52 5.65
CA LEU A 218 -10.13 15.53 4.87
C LEU A 218 -9.94 14.20 5.60
N TYR A 219 -9.99 14.17 6.94
CA TYR A 219 -9.96 12.91 7.67
C TYR A 219 -11.22 12.07 7.39
N TYR A 220 -12.41 12.68 7.40
CA TYR A 220 -13.66 11.99 7.07
C TYR A 220 -13.72 11.58 5.61
N TYR A 221 -13.10 12.36 4.72
CA TYR A 221 -13.01 12.05 3.30
C TYR A 221 -12.23 10.76 2.99
N HIS A 222 -11.21 10.44 3.79
CA HIS A 222 -10.33 9.30 3.57
C HIS A 222 -10.69 8.04 4.38
N LEU A 223 -11.77 8.09 5.17
CA LEU A 223 -12.32 6.95 5.93
C LEU A 223 -13.33 6.16 5.11
#